data_AF-A0A928Y9P3-F1
#
_entry.id   AF-A0A928Y9P3-F1
#
_cell.length_a   1.000
_cell.length_b   1.000
_cell.length_c   1.000
_cell.angle_alpha   90.00
_cell.angle_beta   90.00
_cell.angle_gamma   90.00
#
_symmetry.space_group_name_H-M   'P 1'
#
loop_
_entity.id
_entity.type
_entity.pdbx_description
1 polymer ?
#
loop_
_entity_poly.entity_id
_entity_poly.type
_entity_poly.pdbx_seq_one_letter_code
_entity_poly.pdbx_strand_id
1 'polypeptide(L)'
;MTTQHVYTVDSILQSLGYPDPMTAARQQARMILLGRLARYQAAIKQLENKRNLSLAQMRQNYEQEGVEDYAADDDYVEWQWYVEAVTAVESQLKTLTTG
;
A
#
# COMPACT_ATOMS: atom_id res chain seq x y z
N MET A 1 -11.98 11.26 48.52
CA MET A 1 -10.74 11.60 47.81
C MET A 1 -10.71 10.76 46.53
N THR A 2 -10.89 11.39 45.37
CA THR A 2 -10.86 10.70 44.08
C THR A 2 -9.40 10.52 43.68
N THR A 3 -8.92 9.28 43.66
CA THR A 3 -7.57 8.95 43.18
C THR A 3 -7.51 9.26 41.69
N GLN A 4 -6.79 10.32 41.32
CA GLN A 4 -6.56 10.66 39.92
C GLN A 4 -5.50 9.71 39.36
N HIS A 5 -5.92 8.77 38.52
CA HIS A 5 -4.99 7.91 37.80
C HIS A 5 -4.21 8.77 36.79
N VAL A 6 -2.90 8.92 37.01
CA VAL A 6 -1.99 9.51 36.03
C VAL A 6 -1.64 8.43 35.02
N TYR A 7 -2.18 8.55 33.82
CA TYR A 7 -1.83 7.67 32.71
C TYR A 7 -0.57 8.17 32.02
N THR A 8 0.41 7.28 31.85
CA THR A 8 1.54 7.50 30.93
C THR A 8 1.24 6.84 29.59
N VAL A 9 1.93 7.28 28.53
CA VAL A 9 1.87 6.64 27.21
C VAL A 9 2.14 5.14 27.32
N ASP A 10 3.14 4.73 28.09
CA ASP A 10 3.47 3.33 28.31
C ASP A 10 2.31 2.56 28.98
N SER A 11 1.68 3.14 30.01
CA SER A 11 0.56 2.47 30.70
C SER A 11 -0.67 2.30 29.80
N ILE A 12 -0.93 3.26 28.92
CA ILE A 12 -2.02 3.19 27.94
C ILE A 12 -1.70 2.09 26.92
N LEU A 13 -0.49 2.10 26.36
CA LEU A 13 -0.07 1.10 25.37
C LEU A 13 -0.09 -0.32 25.94
N GLN A 14 0.39 -0.51 27.16
CA GLN A 14 0.29 -1.81 27.86
C GLN A 14 -1.16 -2.26 28.05
N SER A 15 -2.06 -1.34 28.41
CA SER A 15 -3.50 -1.64 28.53
C SER A 15 -4.15 -2.06 27.20
N LEU A 16 -3.57 -1.61 26.07
CA LEU A 16 -3.98 -1.97 24.71
C LEU A 16 -3.28 -3.25 24.20
N GLY A 17 -2.46 -3.91 25.03
CA GLY A 17 -1.74 -5.13 24.68
C GLY A 17 -0.39 -4.91 23.97
N TYR A 18 0.11 -3.67 23.95
CA TYR A 18 1.44 -3.36 23.42
C TYR A 18 2.49 -3.40 24.52
N PRO A 19 3.53 -4.25 24.41
CA PRO A 19 4.58 -4.35 25.44
C PRO A 19 5.42 -3.07 25.55
N ASP A 20 5.58 -2.34 24.44
CA ASP A 20 6.38 -1.12 24.37
C ASP A 20 5.94 -0.21 23.18
N PRO A 21 6.32 1.08 23.18
CA PRO A 21 5.98 2.01 22.10
C PRO A 21 6.48 1.62 20.71
N MET A 22 7.62 0.93 20.61
CA MET A 22 8.16 0.50 19.32
C MET A 22 7.29 -0.61 18.71
N THR A 23 6.81 -1.55 19.53
CA THR A 23 5.86 -2.57 19.07
C THR A 23 4.55 -1.95 18.59
N ALA A 24 4.03 -0.95 19.30
CA ALA A 24 2.85 -0.20 18.86
C ALA A 24 3.10 0.52 17.53
N ALA A 25 4.23 1.22 17.39
CA ALA A 25 4.59 1.93 16.17
C ALA A 25 4.75 0.98 14.97
N ARG A 26 5.36 -0.20 15.19
CA ARG A 26 5.51 -1.24 14.16
C ARG A 26 4.17 -1.76 13.66
N GLN A 27 3.23 -2.04 14.57
CA GLN A 27 1.90 -2.47 14.19
C GLN A 27 1.15 -1.36 13.44
N GLN A 28 1.25 -0.11 13.89
CA GLN A 28 0.64 1.03 13.20
C GLN A 28 1.20 1.19 11.77
N ALA A 29 2.53 1.12 11.61
CA ALA A 29 3.17 1.17 10.31
C ALA A 29 2.67 0.02 9.40
N ARG A 30 2.58 -1.20 9.94
CA ARG A 30 2.05 -2.36 9.21
C ARG A 30 0.62 -2.13 8.74
N MET A 31 -0.26 -1.60 9.59
CA MET A 31 -1.65 -1.30 9.20
C MET A 31 -1.72 -0.26 8.07
N ILE A 32 -0.92 0.81 8.15
CA ILE A 32 -0.85 1.84 7.11
C ILE A 32 -0.42 1.23 5.77
N LEU A 33 0.61 0.38 5.79
CA LEU A 33 1.12 -0.28 4.59
C LEU A 33 0.11 -1.26 4.00
N LEU A 34 -0.58 -2.06 4.82
CA LEU A 34 -1.66 -2.94 4.35
C LEU A 34 -2.80 -2.15 3.71
N GLY A 35 -3.18 -1.00 4.28
CA GLY A 35 -4.18 -0.12 3.69
C GLY A 35 -3.73 0.53 2.37
N ARG A 36 -2.43 0.79 2.19
CA ARG A 36 -1.87 1.22 0.90
C ARG A 36 -1.89 0.10 -0.12
N LEU A 37 -1.43 -1.09 0.27
CA LEU A 37 -1.41 -2.29 -0.58
C LEU A 37 -2.79 -2.60 -1.15
N ALA A 38 -3.81 -2.63 -0.28
CA ALA A 38 -5.19 -2.90 -0.70
C ALA A 38 -5.72 -1.87 -1.71
N ARG A 39 -5.38 -0.59 -1.55
CA ARG A 39 -5.78 0.47 -2.49
C ARG A 39 -5.09 0.32 -3.85
N TYR A 40 -3.79 0.05 -3.88
CA TYR A 40 -3.06 -0.15 -5.14
C TYR A 40 -3.53 -1.40 -5.88
N GLN A 41 -3.78 -2.50 -5.16
CA GLN A 41 -4.35 -3.71 -5.75
C GLN A 41 -5.76 -3.47 -6.31
N ALA A 42 -6.58 -2.64 -5.65
CA ALA A 42 -7.89 -2.27 -6.17
C ALA A 42 -7.79 -1.40 -7.43
N ALA A 43 -6.85 -0.45 -7.47
CA ALA A 43 -6.60 0.39 -8.65
C ALA A 43 -6.13 -0.43 -9.86
N ILE A 44 -5.22 -1.39 -9.64
CA ILE A 44 -4.80 -2.36 -10.68
C ILE A 44 -6.02 -3.10 -11.25
N LYS A 45 -6.89 -3.64 -10.39
CA LYS A 45 -8.12 -4.34 -10.85
C LYS A 45 -9.06 -3.42 -11.62
N GLN A 46 -9.15 -2.15 -11.25
CA GLN A 46 -9.96 -1.18 -11.99
C GLN A 46 -9.40 -0.93 -13.39
N LEU A 47 -8.08 -0.82 -13.53
CA LEU A 47 -7.41 -0.66 -14.84
C LEU A 47 -7.55 -1.93 -15.70
N GLU A 48 -7.40 -3.11 -15.09
CA GLU A 48 -7.69 -4.42 -15.73
C GLU A 48 -9.10 -4.46 -16.32
N ASN A 49 -10.09 -4.06 -15.53
CA ASN A 49 -11.49 -4.06 -15.97
C ASN A 49 -11.78 -2.97 -17.01
N LYS A 50 -11.19 -1.77 -16.85
CA LYS A 50 -11.37 -0.64 -17.76
C LYS A 50 -10.87 -0.96 -19.16
N ARG A 51 -9.70 -1.60 -19.25
CA ARG A 51 -9.03 -1.90 -20.53
C ARG A 51 -9.36 -3.28 -21.07
N ASN A 52 -9.76 -4.22 -20.21
CA ASN A 52 -9.97 -5.63 -20.57
C ASN A 52 -8.74 -6.24 -21.27
N LEU A 53 -7.56 -5.80 -20.85
CA LEU A 53 -6.24 -6.23 -21.32
C LEU A 53 -5.39 -6.56 -20.11
N SER A 54 -4.32 -7.33 -20.31
CA SER A 54 -3.25 -7.45 -19.33
C SER A 54 -2.27 -6.27 -19.43
N LEU A 55 -1.51 -6.01 -18.36
CA LEU A 55 -0.44 -5.00 -18.37
C LEU A 55 0.58 -5.24 -19.50
N ALA A 56 0.89 -6.50 -19.80
CA ALA A 56 1.80 -6.86 -20.88
C ALA A 56 1.25 -6.47 -22.26
N GLN A 57 -0.06 -6.61 -22.47
CA GLN A 57 -0.72 -6.17 -23.70
C GLN A 57 -0.80 -4.64 -23.77
N MET A 58 -1.09 -3.96 -22.65
CA MET A 58 -1.04 -2.50 -22.59
C MET A 58 0.35 -1.96 -22.94
N ARG A 59 1.42 -2.62 -22.46
CA ARG A 59 2.80 -2.28 -22.82
C ARG A 59 3.06 -2.41 -24.32
N GLN A 60 2.59 -3.48 -24.93
CA GLN A 60 2.77 -3.69 -26.38
C GLN A 60 2.08 -2.58 -27.19
N ASN A 61 0.88 -2.16 -26.76
CA ASN A 61 0.17 -1.07 -27.40
C ASN A 61 0.90 0.27 -27.21
N TYR A 62 1.41 0.54 -26.02
CA TYR A 62 2.18 1.75 -25.70
C TYR A 62 3.49 1.86 -26.51
N GLU A 63 4.14 0.72 -26.80
CA GLU A 63 5.37 0.67 -27.58
C GLU A 63 5.14 0.70 -29.10
N GLN A 64 3.89 0.65 -29.56
CA GLN A 64 3.56 0.59 -30.98
C GLN A 64 3.59 1.99 -31.62
N GLU A 65 4.51 2.20 -32.58
CA GLU A 65 4.60 3.45 -33.32
C GLU A 65 3.42 3.66 -34.28
N GLY A 66 2.92 4.90 -34.37
CA GLY A 66 1.94 5.32 -35.37
C GLY A 66 0.47 5.27 -34.95
N VAL A 67 0.17 4.88 -33.71
CA VAL A 67 -1.18 4.96 -33.11
C VAL A 67 -1.07 5.63 -31.74
N GLU A 68 -1.35 6.93 -31.67
CA GLU A 68 -1.41 7.65 -30.39
C GLU A 68 -2.80 7.52 -29.77
N ASP A 69 -2.90 6.79 -28.66
CA ASP A 69 -4.02 6.86 -27.74
C ASP A 69 -3.51 7.33 -26.37
N TYR A 70 -3.44 8.64 -26.20
CA TYR A 70 -2.94 9.26 -24.96
C TYR A 70 -3.67 8.77 -23.71
N ALA A 71 -4.95 8.41 -23.81
CA ALA A 71 -5.68 7.89 -22.66
C ALA A 71 -5.22 6.47 -22.31
N ALA A 72 -4.91 5.63 -23.33
CA ALA A 72 -4.32 4.31 -23.10
C ALA A 72 -2.91 4.42 -22.53
N ASP A 73 -2.14 5.39 -22.99
CA ASP A 73 -0.77 5.64 -22.52
C ASP A 73 -0.76 6.08 -21.05
N ASP A 74 -1.63 7.03 -20.68
CA ASP A 74 -1.79 7.47 -19.29
C ASP A 74 -2.20 6.30 -18.38
N ASP A 75 -3.17 5.50 -18.82
CA ASP A 75 -3.60 4.31 -18.08
C ASP A 75 -2.47 3.29 -17.94
N TYR A 76 -1.63 3.10 -18.96
CA TYR A 76 -0.49 2.20 -18.90
C TYR A 76 0.56 2.67 -17.89
N VAL A 77 0.94 3.95 -17.94
CA VAL A 77 1.94 4.52 -17.01
C VAL A 77 1.42 4.46 -15.57
N GLU A 78 0.14 4.81 -15.36
CA GLU A 78 -0.49 4.70 -14.04
C GLU A 78 -0.51 3.25 -13.54
N TRP A 79 -0.86 2.30 -14.40
CA TRP A 79 -0.87 0.89 -14.05
C TRP A 79 0.52 0.37 -13.67
N GLN A 80 1.53 0.67 -14.49
CA GLN A 80 2.92 0.30 -14.21
C GLN A 80 3.35 0.84 -12.83
N TRP A 81 3.02 2.11 -12.54
CA TRP A 81 3.31 2.71 -11.25
C TRP A 81 2.66 1.95 -10.08
N TYR A 82 1.39 1.55 -10.19
CA TYR A 82 0.74 0.78 -9.12
C TYR A 82 1.40 -0.59 -8.90
N VAL A 83 1.84 -1.28 -9.96
CA VAL A 83 2.53 -2.59 -9.84
C VAL A 83 3.86 -2.43 -9.12
N GLU A 84 4.64 -1.40 -9.47
CA GLU A 84 5.88 -1.06 -8.78
C GLU A 84 5.63 -0.68 -7.31
N ALA A 85 4.58 0.12 -7.06
CA ALA A 85 4.19 0.55 -5.72
C ALA A 85 3.76 -0.64 -4.82
N VAL A 86 3.04 -1.63 -5.38
CA VAL A 86 2.73 -2.89 -4.68
C VAL A 86 4.00 -3.59 -4.25
N THR A 87 4.94 -3.77 -5.19
CA THR A 87 6.22 -4.44 -4.92
C THR A 87 7.02 -3.74 -3.82
N ALA A 88 7.05 -2.40 -3.83
CA ALA A 88 7.72 -1.61 -2.80
C ALA A 88 7.06 -1.77 -1.42
N VAL A 89 5.72 -1.74 -1.35
CA VAL A 89 4.99 -1.91 -0.08
C VAL A 89 5.17 -3.32 0.48
N GLU A 90 5.15 -4.35 -0.36
CA GLU A 90 5.41 -5.72 0.06
C GLU A 90 6.83 -5.89 0.64
N SER A 91 7.83 -5.24 0.05
CA SER A 91 9.19 -5.21 0.59
C SER A 91 9.24 -4.56 1.98
N GLN A 92 8.58 -3.42 2.16
CA GLN A 92 8.50 -2.74 3.47
C GLN A 92 7.78 -3.60 4.52
N LEU A 93 6.68 -4.28 4.14
CA LEU A 93 5.96 -5.20 5.02
C LEU A 93 6.82 -6.39 5.46
N LYS A 94 7.68 -6.91 4.57
CA LYS A 94 8.66 -7.96 4.92
C LYS A 94 9.62 -7.45 5.98
N THR A 95 10.19 -6.25 5.83
CA THR A 95 11.08 -5.63 6.83
C THR A 95 10.43 -5.52 8.21
N LEU A 96 9.13 -5.17 8.28
CA LEU A 96 8.41 -5.07 9.56
C LEU A 96 8.09 -6.42 10.22
N THR A 97 8.19 -7.53 9.49
CA THR A 97 7.87 -8.87 10.01
C THR A 97 9.11 -9.59 10.55
N THR A 98 10.31 -9.22 10.06
CA THR A 98 11.58 -9.85 10.44
C THR A 98 12.32 -9.14 11.58
N GLY A 99 11.86 -7.96 12.00
CA GLY A 99 12.47 -7.16 13.08
C GLY A 99 11.74 -7.28 14.42
#